data_AF-A0A2R6Y2K1-F1
#
_entry.id   AF-A0A2R6Y2K1-F1
#
_cell.length_a   1.000
_cell.length_b   1.000
_cell.length_c   1.000
_cell.angle_alpha   90.00
_cell.angle_beta   90.00
_cell.angle_gamma   90.00
#
_symmetry.space_group_name_H-M   'P 1'
#
loop_
_entity.id
_entity.type
_entity.pdbx_description
1 polymer ?
#
loop_
_entity_poly.entity_id
_entity_poly.type
_entity_poly.pdbx_seq_one_letter_code
_entity_poly.pdbx_strand_id
1 'polypeptide(L)'
;MSQNDFLRHMDALYDAIKPGFIGEVFVMHFKDAVENYARNKNVTLSGVISDAAFTLDNTANYIKDGLRANSPVATLNTKKFSDYYYEWHWMTITKYYRDTSDNRWIAVSTWGERRGIDYRVHFDAMKWGWVEGGLMYFK
;
A
#
# COMPACT_ATOMS: atom_id res chain seq x y z
N MET A 1 -18.65 -11.00 5.48
CA MET A 1 -18.22 -10.13 6.59
C MET A 1 -19.28 -9.06 6.75
N SER A 2 -19.83 -8.87 7.95
CA SER A 2 -20.74 -7.73 8.19
C SER A 2 -19.96 -6.42 8.33
N GLN A 3 -20.62 -5.27 8.23
CA GLN A 3 -19.98 -3.97 8.51
C GLN A 3 -19.36 -3.94 9.92
N ASN A 4 -20.04 -4.50 10.92
CA ASN A 4 -19.52 -4.54 12.30
C ASN A 4 -18.29 -5.43 12.43
N ASP A 5 -18.24 -6.55 11.71
CA ASP A 5 -17.03 -7.40 11.70
C ASP A 5 -15.86 -6.68 11.05
N PHE A 6 -16.13 -5.94 9.98
CA PHE A 6 -15.13 -5.12 9.30
C PHE A 6 -14.57 -4.04 10.22
N LEU A 7 -15.43 -3.25 10.87
CA LEU A 7 -15.00 -2.19 11.78
C LEU A 7 -14.17 -2.74 12.94
N ARG A 8 -14.63 -3.82 13.59
CA ARG A 8 -13.86 -4.48 14.66
C ARG A 8 -12.49 -4.98 14.17
N HIS A 9 -12.41 -5.48 12.94
CA HIS A 9 -11.15 -5.89 12.36
C HIS A 9 -10.21 -4.70 12.12
N MET A 10 -10.74 -3.60 11.57
CA MET A 10 -9.98 -2.37 11.32
C MET A 10 -9.49 -1.73 12.63
N ASP A 11 -10.31 -1.70 13.67
CA ASP A 11 -9.92 -1.19 14.99
C ASP A 11 -8.78 -2.03 15.59
N ALA A 12 -8.90 -3.36 15.51
CA ALA A 12 -7.85 -4.26 15.99
C ALA A 12 -6.54 -4.13 15.19
N LEU A 13 -6.62 -3.84 13.89
CA LEU A 13 -5.45 -3.55 13.06
C LEU A 13 -4.83 -2.20 13.44
N TYR A 14 -5.65 -1.16 13.67
CA TYR A 14 -5.17 0.16 14.10
C TYR A 14 -4.42 0.06 15.44
N ASP A 15 -4.95 -0.68 16.41
CA ASP A 15 -4.30 -0.90 17.70
C ASP A 15 -2.97 -1.68 17.57
N ALA A 16 -2.89 -2.60 16.61
CA ALA A 16 -1.69 -3.39 16.39
C ALA A 16 -0.60 -2.62 15.64
N ILE A 17 -0.97 -1.82 14.63
CA ILE A 17 -0.05 -0.94 13.90
C ILE A 17 0.41 0.20 14.80
N LYS A 18 -0.48 0.73 15.64
CA LYS A 18 -0.22 1.82 16.57
C LYS A 18 0.50 3.00 15.89
N PRO A 19 -0.15 3.68 14.92
CA PRO A 19 0.45 4.79 14.20
C PRO A 19 0.98 5.87 15.14
N GLY A 20 2.12 6.48 14.78
CA GLY A 20 2.70 7.59 15.54
C GLY A 20 1.92 8.90 15.37
N PHE A 21 2.44 9.98 15.97
CA PHE A 21 1.83 11.31 15.88
C PHE A 21 1.65 11.83 14.43
N ILE A 22 2.51 11.37 13.52
CA ILE A 22 2.46 11.72 12.08
C ILE A 22 1.83 10.62 11.22
N GLY A 23 1.20 9.62 11.86
CA GLY A 23 0.66 8.43 11.23
C GLY A 23 1.71 7.31 11.08
N GLU A 24 1.34 6.29 10.31
CA GLU A 24 2.24 5.20 9.91
C GLU A 24 2.95 5.62 8.62
N VAL A 25 4.24 5.94 8.68
CA VAL A 25 4.98 6.49 7.54
C VAL A 25 6.15 5.62 7.10
N PHE A 26 6.30 4.43 7.69
CA PHE A 26 7.41 3.53 7.38
C PHE A 26 6.86 2.17 6.95
N VAL A 27 7.06 1.83 5.68
CA VAL A 27 6.57 0.55 5.12
C VAL A 27 7.07 -0.67 5.89
N MET A 28 8.30 -0.62 6.42
CA MET A 28 8.88 -1.70 7.22
C MET A 28 8.22 -1.83 8.60
N HIS A 29 7.89 -0.71 9.26
CA HIS A 29 7.16 -0.75 10.52
C HIS A 29 5.74 -1.29 10.31
N PHE A 30 5.05 -0.82 9.26
CA PHE A 30 3.77 -1.38 8.83
C PHE A 30 3.83 -2.89 8.59
N LYS A 31 4.84 -3.38 7.85
CA LYS A 31 5.07 -4.82 7.63
C LYS A 31 5.15 -5.55 8.95
N ASP A 32 6.07 -5.14 9.82
CA ASP A 32 6.36 -5.88 11.04
C ASP A 32 5.15 -5.91 11.97
N ALA A 33 4.39 -4.81 12.04
CA ALA A 33 3.14 -4.76 12.80
C ALA A 33 2.06 -5.69 12.25
N VAL A 34 1.87 -5.74 10.93
CA VAL A 34 0.91 -6.64 10.28
C VAL A 34 1.30 -8.12 10.46
N GLU A 35 2.58 -8.45 10.33
CA GLU A 35 3.08 -9.80 10.60
C GLU A 35 2.84 -10.20 12.07
N ASN A 36 3.08 -9.28 13.01
CA ASN A 36 2.84 -9.53 14.44
C ASN A 36 1.34 -9.71 14.74
N TYR A 37 0.49 -8.89 14.13
CA TYR A 37 -0.96 -9.03 14.22
C TYR A 37 -1.43 -10.41 13.72
N ALA A 38 -0.97 -10.83 12.54
CA ALA A 38 -1.31 -12.12 11.96
C ALA A 38 -0.82 -13.28 12.84
N ARG A 39 0.41 -13.20 13.35
CA ARG A 39 0.99 -14.19 14.28
C ARG A 39 0.15 -14.33 15.55
N ASN A 40 -0.30 -13.24 16.14
CA ASN A 40 -1.17 -13.25 17.33
C ASN A 40 -2.56 -13.87 17.07
N LYS A 41 -2.94 -14.04 15.80
CA LYS A 41 -4.14 -14.74 15.35
C LYS A 41 -3.86 -16.15 14.82
N ASN A 42 -2.64 -16.67 15.00
CA ASN A 42 -2.17 -17.95 14.45
C ASN A 42 -2.29 -18.03 12.92
N VAL A 43 -2.16 -16.89 12.24
CA VAL A 43 -2.10 -16.81 10.77
C VAL A 43 -0.65 -16.63 10.36
N THR A 44 -0.17 -17.52 9.48
CA THR A 44 1.14 -17.33 8.83
C THR A 44 0.98 -16.28 7.74
N LEU A 45 1.69 -15.17 7.89
CA LEU A 45 1.71 -14.07 6.94
C LEU A 45 3.09 -13.43 6.99
N SER A 46 3.70 -13.18 5.82
CA SER A 46 4.99 -12.50 5.73
C SER A 46 5.01 -11.48 4.60
N GLY A 47 5.52 -10.28 4.90
CA GLY A 47 5.72 -9.23 3.90
C GLY A 47 6.87 -9.60 2.97
N VAL A 48 6.65 -9.42 1.66
CA VAL A 48 7.68 -9.70 0.66
C VAL A 48 8.53 -8.46 0.43
N ILE A 49 9.82 -8.56 0.73
CA ILE A 49 10.78 -7.46 0.54
C ILE A 49 11.48 -7.66 -0.82
N SER A 50 11.66 -6.56 -1.55
CA SER A 50 12.45 -6.50 -2.78
C SER A 50 13.72 -5.69 -2.53
N ASP A 51 14.86 -6.21 -2.96
CA ASP A 51 16.16 -5.52 -2.98
C ASP A 51 16.39 -4.71 -4.27
N ALA A 52 15.49 -4.87 -5.27
CA ALA A 52 15.54 -4.10 -6.50
C ALA A 52 15.41 -2.59 -6.25
N ALA A 53 16.17 -1.80 -7.01
CA ALA A 53 16.15 -0.33 -6.91
C ALA A 53 14.74 0.25 -7.07
N PHE A 54 14.42 1.31 -6.31
CA PHE A 54 13.10 1.99 -6.31
C PHE A 54 12.87 2.81 -7.60
N THR A 55 12.55 2.08 -8.68
CA THR A 55 12.26 2.62 -10.01
C THR A 55 10.82 2.32 -10.40
N LEU A 56 10.27 3.09 -11.34
CA LEU A 56 8.90 2.91 -11.83
C LEU A 56 8.66 1.49 -12.38
N ASP A 57 9.68 0.89 -13.01
CA ASP A 57 9.58 -0.48 -13.56
C ASP A 57 9.66 -1.55 -12.49
N ASN A 58 10.60 -1.45 -11.56
CA ASN A 58 10.76 -2.44 -10.49
C ASN A 58 9.54 -2.43 -9.54
N THR A 59 9.03 -1.26 -9.21
CA THR A 59 7.83 -1.09 -8.38
C THR A 59 6.57 -1.58 -9.09
N ALA A 60 6.44 -1.34 -10.41
CA ALA A 60 5.37 -1.95 -11.20
C ALA A 60 5.47 -3.48 -11.26
N ASN A 61 6.68 -4.04 -11.35
CA ASN A 61 6.90 -5.50 -11.31
C ASN A 61 6.49 -6.07 -9.96
N TYR A 62 6.92 -5.43 -8.86
CA TYR A 62 6.54 -5.80 -7.51
C TYR A 62 5.01 -5.82 -7.31
N ILE A 63 4.29 -4.80 -7.81
CA ILE A 63 2.82 -4.77 -7.76
C ILE A 63 2.22 -5.96 -8.53
N LYS A 64 2.71 -6.22 -9.75
CA LYS A 64 2.21 -7.33 -10.57
C LYS A 64 2.45 -8.68 -9.88
N ASP A 65 3.56 -8.84 -9.20
CA ASP A 65 3.90 -10.09 -8.50
C ASP A 65 2.99 -10.32 -7.31
N GLY A 66 2.70 -9.30 -6.50
CA GLY A 66 1.69 -9.38 -5.44
C GLY A 66 0.31 -9.76 -5.98
N LEU A 67 -0.16 -9.05 -7.02
CA LEU A 67 -1.47 -9.30 -7.62
C LEU A 67 -1.57 -10.72 -8.24
N ARG A 68 -0.50 -11.24 -8.86
CA ARG A 68 -0.45 -12.62 -9.38
C ARG A 68 -0.48 -13.66 -8.27
N ALA A 69 0.09 -13.35 -7.11
CA ALA A 69 0.00 -14.16 -5.90
C ALA A 69 -1.36 -14.04 -5.19
N ASN A 70 -2.37 -13.40 -5.82
CA ASN A 70 -3.67 -13.12 -5.22
C ASN A 70 -3.55 -12.31 -3.91
N SER A 71 -2.54 -11.45 -3.84
CA SER A 71 -2.25 -10.59 -2.70
C SER A 71 -2.36 -9.11 -3.11
N PRO A 72 -3.31 -8.36 -2.55
CA PRO A 72 -3.37 -6.93 -2.80
C PRO A 72 -2.12 -6.23 -2.23
N VAL A 73 -1.73 -5.12 -2.85
CA VAL A 73 -0.47 -4.43 -2.50
C VAL A 73 -0.83 -3.15 -1.75
N ALA A 74 -0.43 -3.04 -0.49
CA ALA A 74 -0.49 -1.79 0.25
C ALA A 74 0.50 -0.79 -0.37
N THR A 75 0.09 0.46 -0.47
CA THR A 75 0.94 1.54 -1.00
C THR A 75 0.84 2.77 -0.12
N LEU A 76 2.00 3.37 0.16
CA LEU A 76 2.16 4.58 0.95
C LEU A 76 2.82 5.66 0.11
N ASN A 77 2.22 6.84 0.06
CA ASN A 77 2.90 8.05 -0.35
C ASN A 77 2.92 9.06 0.80
N THR A 78 4.01 9.79 0.97
CA THR A 78 4.19 10.78 2.04
C THR A 78 4.38 12.19 1.47
N LYS A 79 3.99 12.40 0.21
CA LYS A 79 3.98 13.73 -0.38
C LYS A 79 2.91 14.57 0.33
N LYS A 80 3.24 15.80 0.68
CA LYS A 80 2.37 16.73 1.42
C LYS A 80 2.56 18.15 0.91
N PHE A 81 1.51 18.97 1.03
CA PHE A 81 1.48 20.34 0.52
C PHE A 81 1.66 20.37 -1.01
N SER A 82 0.93 19.52 -1.70
CA SER A 82 0.94 19.43 -3.17
C SER A 82 -0.48 19.39 -3.73
N ASP A 83 -0.59 19.51 -5.04
CA ASP A 83 -1.84 19.31 -5.80
C ASP A 83 -2.22 17.82 -5.96
N TYR A 84 -1.41 16.91 -5.42
CA TYR A 84 -1.71 15.48 -5.45
C TYR A 84 -2.88 15.15 -4.52
N TYR A 85 -3.99 14.71 -5.10
CA TYR A 85 -5.26 14.47 -4.39
C TYR A 85 -5.19 13.45 -3.25
N TYR A 86 -4.24 12.51 -3.31
CA TYR A 86 -4.05 11.47 -2.29
C TYR A 86 -2.81 11.72 -1.44
N GLU A 87 -2.51 12.98 -1.11
CA GLU A 87 -1.37 13.34 -0.28
C GLU A 87 -1.36 12.60 1.07
N TRP A 88 -0.16 12.22 1.53
CA TRP A 88 0.08 11.58 2.83
C TRP A 88 -0.88 10.42 3.14
N HIS A 89 -0.93 9.42 2.27
CA HIS A 89 -2.02 8.44 2.29
C HIS A 89 -1.58 7.01 2.01
N TRP A 90 -2.17 6.10 2.78
CA TRP A 90 -2.14 4.66 2.54
C TRP A 90 -3.33 4.25 1.69
N MET A 91 -3.07 3.45 0.64
CA MET A 91 -4.10 2.87 -0.21
C MET A 91 -3.81 1.40 -0.46
N THR A 92 -4.80 0.66 -0.98
CA THR A 92 -4.62 -0.75 -1.36
C THR A 92 -4.76 -0.91 -2.87
N ILE A 93 -3.70 -1.27 -3.56
CA ILE A 93 -3.71 -1.58 -4.99
C ILE A 93 -4.33 -2.95 -5.20
N THR A 94 -5.34 -3.00 -6.06
CA THR A 94 -6.12 -4.21 -6.40
C THR A 94 -6.04 -4.57 -7.88
N LYS A 95 -5.50 -3.67 -8.72
CA LYS A 95 -5.24 -3.93 -10.14
C LYS A 95 -4.10 -3.05 -10.63
N TYR A 96 -3.28 -3.58 -11.52
CA TYR A 96 -2.33 -2.83 -12.33
C TYR A 96 -2.68 -3.07 -13.80
N TYR A 97 -2.69 -2.02 -14.62
CA TYR A 97 -2.99 -2.12 -16.04
C TYR A 97 -2.30 -1.00 -16.83
N ARG A 98 -2.22 -1.20 -18.13
CA ARG A 98 -1.67 -0.22 -19.07
C ARG A 98 -2.69 0.05 -20.16
N ASP A 99 -2.71 1.27 -20.67
CA ASP A 99 -3.45 1.59 -21.88
C ASP A 99 -2.60 1.33 -23.14
N THR A 100 -3.17 1.59 -24.32
CA THR A 100 -2.52 1.38 -25.62
C THR A 100 -1.29 2.27 -25.83
N SER A 101 -1.12 3.31 -25.04
CA SER A 101 -0.01 4.27 -25.10
C SER A 101 1.04 4.02 -24.01
N ASP A 102 0.98 2.87 -23.34
CA ASP A 102 1.84 2.50 -22.19
C ASP A 102 1.70 3.44 -20.97
N ASN A 103 0.58 4.18 -20.85
CA ASN A 103 0.29 4.85 -19.59
C ASN A 103 -0.05 3.80 -18.54
N ARG A 104 0.51 3.97 -17.35
CA ARG A 104 0.42 2.99 -16.27
C ARG A 104 -0.64 3.44 -15.30
N TRP A 105 -1.55 2.53 -15.00
CA TRP A 105 -2.67 2.79 -14.11
C TRP A 105 -2.74 1.74 -13.03
N ILE A 106 -3.21 2.16 -11.86
CA ILE A 106 -3.57 1.26 -10.77
C ILE A 106 -5.02 1.50 -10.38
N ALA A 107 -5.72 0.42 -10.01
CA ALA A 107 -6.98 0.52 -9.30
C ALA A 107 -6.68 0.37 -7.81
N VAL A 108 -7.11 1.34 -7.01
CA VAL A 108 -6.94 1.36 -5.57
C VAL A 108 -8.28 1.29 -4.86
N SER A 109 -8.30 0.58 -3.73
CA SER A 109 -9.31 0.76 -2.69
C SER A 109 -8.81 1.86 -1.76
N THR A 110 -9.58 2.94 -1.66
CA THR A 110 -9.26 4.12 -0.84
C THR A 110 -10.55 4.75 -0.33
N TRP A 111 -10.59 5.12 0.95
CA TRP A 111 -11.78 5.69 1.61
C TRP A 111 -13.09 4.91 1.38
N GLY A 112 -13.00 3.58 1.26
CA GLY A 112 -14.17 2.71 1.00
C GLY A 112 -14.62 2.65 -0.46
N GLU A 113 -13.90 3.29 -1.39
CA GLU A 113 -14.24 3.36 -2.81
C GLU A 113 -13.14 2.81 -3.71
N ARG A 114 -13.54 2.38 -4.91
CA ARG A 114 -12.60 2.02 -5.97
C ARG A 114 -12.26 3.26 -6.79
N ARG A 115 -10.98 3.59 -6.88
CA ARG A 115 -10.46 4.70 -7.70
C ARG A 115 -9.42 4.19 -8.70
N GLY A 116 -9.40 4.75 -9.90
CA GLY A 116 -8.36 4.51 -10.90
C GLY A 116 -7.43 5.72 -10.92
N ILE A 117 -6.12 5.50 -10.73
CA ILE A 117 -5.15 6.60 -10.63
C ILE A 117 -3.95 6.35 -11.54
N ASP A 118 -3.36 7.43 -12.04
CA ASP A 118 -2.14 7.40 -12.81
C ASP A 118 -0.99 6.94 -11.90
N TYR A 119 -0.34 5.83 -12.29
CA TYR A 119 0.69 5.22 -11.49
C TYR A 119 2.02 5.98 -11.53
N ARG A 120 2.34 6.72 -12.61
CA ARG A 120 3.53 7.57 -12.64
C ARG A 120 3.39 8.70 -11.63
N VAL A 121 2.24 9.37 -11.62
CA VAL A 121 1.95 10.45 -10.65
C VAL A 121 2.03 9.91 -9.22
N HIS A 122 1.44 8.74 -8.97
CA HIS A 122 1.53 8.12 -7.65
C HIS A 122 2.95 7.68 -7.28
N PHE A 123 3.71 7.10 -8.22
CA PHE A 123 5.10 6.73 -8.02
C PHE A 123 5.97 7.94 -7.64
N ASP A 124 5.79 9.07 -8.32
CA ASP A 124 6.50 10.30 -7.98
C ASP A 124 6.11 10.81 -6.59
N ALA A 125 4.86 10.65 -6.17
CA ALA A 125 4.42 10.97 -4.82
C ALA A 125 5.03 10.04 -3.75
N MET A 126 5.31 8.77 -4.08
CA MET A 126 6.05 7.86 -3.19
C MET A 126 7.53 8.23 -3.13
N LYS A 127 8.15 8.43 -4.30
CA LYS A 127 9.60 8.64 -4.45
C LYS A 127 10.08 9.99 -3.91
N TRP A 128 9.28 11.04 -4.12
CA TRP A 128 9.60 12.41 -3.73
C TRP A 128 8.72 12.91 -2.59
N GLY A 129 8.25 11.99 -1.76
CA GLY A 129 7.58 12.30 -0.50
C GLY A 129 8.55 12.87 0.54
N TRP A 130 8.02 13.32 1.67
CA TRP A 130 8.84 13.84 2.78
C TRP A 130 9.70 12.75 3.42
N VAL A 131 9.20 11.52 3.41
CA VAL A 131 9.90 10.27 3.74
C VAL A 131 9.70 9.33 2.55
N GLU A 132 10.67 8.50 2.19
CA GLU A 132 10.44 7.55 1.09
C GLU A 132 9.19 6.69 1.37
N GLY A 133 8.19 6.81 0.49
CA GLY A 133 7.00 5.97 0.53
C GLY A 133 7.31 4.55 0.09
N GLY A 134 6.29 3.75 -0.24
CA GLY A 134 6.58 2.45 -0.82
C GLY A 134 5.40 1.52 -0.93
N LEU A 135 5.72 0.24 -1.08
CA LEU A 135 4.81 -0.83 -1.43
C LEU A 135 5.05 -2.03 -0.52
N MET A 136 3.98 -2.73 -0.17
CA MET A 136 4.06 -3.97 0.59
C MET A 136 2.93 -4.91 0.18
N TYR A 137 3.26 -6.13 -0.24
CA TYR A 137 2.31 -7.23 -0.26
C TYR A 137 2.79 -8.35 0.65
N PHE A 138 1.85 -9.19 1.07
CA PHE A 138 2.09 -10.27 2.00
C PHE A 138 1.79 -11.63 1.37
N LYS A 139 2.43 -12.69 1.84
CA LYS A 139 2.22 -14.08 1.42
C LYS A 139 2.10 -15.00 2.63
#